data_AF-A0A943YBL9-F1
#
_entry.id   AF-A0A943YBL9-F1
#
_cell.length_a   1.000
_cell.length_b   1.000
_cell.length_c   1.000
_cell.angle_alpha   90.00
_cell.angle_beta   90.00
_cell.angle_gamma   90.00
#
_symmetry.space_group_name_H-M   'P 1'
#
loop_
_entity.id
_entity.type
_entity.pdbx_description
1 polymer ?
#
loop_
_entity_poly.entity_id
_entity_poly.type
_entity_poly.pdbx_seq_one_letter_code
_entity_poly.pdbx_strand_id
1 'polypeptide(L)'
;MSKIDQAIAWMEQRKGHVTYSMSYRMGPNSYDCSSAVYFALREAGLLPSNIAIGNTETLFHDLESNGWTQVRPDASGNYPARRGDVFIWGRRGYTNGAAGHTGIFYDDHDTIIHCNAGHNGISINPHDTIWSYNGSPAITIYRPPAEVNEEEVIYRAAKNAMNAIYDEGFIRKGELAEKAFGNRVTGLRGVIHWFDNSMLYLQQRLDEAEKAVRAL
;
A
#
# COMPACT_ATOMS: atom_id res chain seq x y z
N MET A 1 -1.70 9.15 4.15
CA MET A 1 -2.26 8.23 5.16
C MET A 1 -2.19 6.84 4.56
N SER A 2 -1.69 5.84 5.28
CA SER A 2 -1.66 4.46 4.77
C SER A 2 -3.09 4.01 4.43
N LYS A 3 -3.26 3.07 3.50
CA LYS A 3 -4.57 2.44 3.22
C LYS A 3 -5.14 1.81 4.49
N ILE A 4 -4.30 1.20 5.33
CA ILE A 4 -4.77 0.64 6.61
C ILE A 4 -5.32 1.71 7.55
N ASP A 5 -4.64 2.84 7.67
CA ASP A 5 -5.13 3.96 8.47
C ASP A 5 -6.43 4.54 7.89
N GLN A 6 -6.59 4.54 6.56
CA GLN A 6 -7.86 4.93 5.92
C GLN A 6 -9.01 3.96 6.26
N ALA A 7 -8.74 2.66 6.31
CA ALA A 7 -9.75 1.66 6.70
C ALA A 7 -10.17 1.83 8.17
N ILE A 8 -9.21 2.04 9.07
CA ILE A 8 -9.49 2.31 10.49
C ILE A 8 -10.27 3.62 10.64
N ALA A 9 -9.84 4.69 9.96
CA ALA A 9 -10.52 5.98 9.98
C ALA A 9 -11.96 5.88 9.46
N TRP A 10 -12.22 5.05 8.45
CA TRP A 10 -13.56 4.79 7.94
C TRP A 10 -14.49 4.23 9.03
N MET A 11 -13.98 3.31 9.85
CA MET A 11 -14.72 2.74 10.99
C MET A 11 -14.89 3.76 12.11
N GLU A 12 -13.84 4.54 12.44
CA GLU A 12 -13.90 5.60 13.45
C GLU A 12 -14.97 6.64 13.13
N GLN A 13 -15.06 7.10 11.87
CA GLN A 13 -16.06 8.06 11.42
C GLN A 13 -17.51 7.58 11.60
N ARG A 14 -17.71 6.27 11.76
CA ARG A 14 -19.04 5.65 11.93
C ARG A 14 -19.30 5.20 13.37
N LYS A 15 -18.28 5.19 14.23
CA LYS A 15 -18.43 4.90 15.66
C LYS A 15 -19.44 5.87 16.27
N GLY A 16 -20.48 5.33 16.92
CA GLY A 16 -21.56 6.12 17.52
C GLY A 16 -22.58 6.71 16.54
N HIS A 17 -22.42 6.47 15.23
CA HIS A 17 -23.33 6.99 14.19
C HIS A 17 -24.10 5.88 13.44
N VAL A 18 -23.76 4.62 13.67
CA VAL A 18 -24.38 3.45 13.01
C VAL A 18 -24.74 2.39 14.03
N THR A 19 -25.72 1.54 13.71
CA THR A 19 -26.15 0.42 14.55
C THR A 19 -25.67 -0.93 14.02
N TYR A 20 -25.75 -1.95 14.87
CA TYR A 20 -25.46 -3.33 14.46
C TYR A 20 -26.70 -3.97 13.83
N SER A 21 -26.58 -4.55 12.64
CA SER A 21 -27.65 -5.35 12.03
C SER A 21 -27.12 -6.38 11.04
N MET A 22 -27.49 -7.64 11.22
CA MET A 22 -27.22 -8.69 10.22
C MET A 22 -28.22 -8.65 9.05
N SER A 23 -29.41 -8.11 9.26
CA SER A 23 -30.45 -7.98 8.22
C SER A 23 -30.22 -6.74 7.34
N TYR A 24 -29.82 -5.62 7.96
CA TYR A 24 -29.59 -4.34 7.30
C TYR A 24 -28.10 -3.99 7.34
N ARG A 25 -27.28 -4.85 6.74
CA ARG A 25 -25.82 -4.81 6.88
C ARG A 25 -25.07 -3.99 5.81
N MET A 26 -25.80 -3.32 4.91
CA MET A 26 -25.23 -2.70 3.71
C MET A 26 -25.06 -1.18 3.82
N GLY A 27 -25.21 -0.62 5.03
CA GLY A 27 -25.17 0.82 5.26
C GLY A 27 -26.42 1.56 4.74
N PRO A 28 -26.44 2.90 4.88
CA PRO A 28 -25.44 3.70 5.62
C PRO A 28 -25.65 3.66 7.13
N ASN A 29 -26.85 3.30 7.60
CA ASN A 29 -27.23 3.43 9.01
C ASN A 29 -26.83 2.24 9.88
N SER A 30 -26.55 1.09 9.27
CA SER A 30 -26.23 -0.12 10.00
C SER A 30 -25.33 -1.07 9.21
N TYR A 31 -24.55 -1.83 9.96
CA TYR A 31 -23.60 -2.83 9.47
C TYR A 31 -23.59 -4.03 10.43
N ASP A 32 -23.12 -5.17 10.00
CA ASP A 32 -22.65 -6.25 10.89
C ASP A 32 -21.12 -6.28 10.96
N CYS A 33 -20.57 -7.24 11.70
CA CYS A 33 -19.13 -7.35 11.94
C CYS A 33 -18.34 -7.44 10.63
N SER A 34 -18.72 -8.36 9.74
CA SER A 34 -18.01 -8.61 8.49
C SER A 34 -18.26 -7.53 7.45
N SER A 35 -19.49 -7.04 7.29
CA SER A 35 -19.77 -5.97 6.33
C SER A 35 -19.00 -4.70 6.68
N ALA A 36 -18.93 -4.32 7.97
CA ALA A 36 -18.14 -3.17 8.39
C ALA A 36 -16.66 -3.31 7.98
N VAL A 37 -16.06 -4.50 8.14
CA VAL A 37 -14.70 -4.78 7.67
C VAL A 37 -14.60 -4.72 6.14
N TYR A 38 -15.49 -5.38 5.40
CA TYR A 38 -15.49 -5.34 3.93
C TYR A 38 -15.58 -3.91 3.40
N PHE A 39 -16.51 -3.09 3.91
CA PHE A 39 -16.63 -1.70 3.49
C PHE A 39 -15.38 -0.89 3.86
N ALA A 40 -14.88 -1.01 5.09
CA ALA A 40 -13.66 -0.31 5.50
C ALA A 40 -12.47 -0.62 4.58
N LEU A 41 -12.22 -1.90 4.30
CA LEU A 41 -11.12 -2.34 3.44
C LEU A 41 -11.33 -1.96 1.98
N ARG A 42 -12.57 -2.00 1.48
CA ARG A 42 -12.90 -1.62 0.11
C ARG A 42 -12.73 -0.12 -0.13
N GLU A 43 -13.23 0.72 0.78
CA GLU A 43 -13.09 2.19 0.67
C GLU A 43 -11.63 2.64 0.81
N ALA A 44 -10.81 1.88 1.55
CA ALA A 44 -9.37 2.08 1.63
C ALA A 44 -8.57 1.55 0.43
N GLY A 45 -9.20 0.82 -0.50
CA GLY A 45 -8.52 0.19 -1.63
C GLY A 45 -7.59 -0.98 -1.24
N LEU A 46 -7.92 -1.68 -0.15
CA LEU A 46 -7.29 -2.94 0.29
C LEU A 46 -8.05 -4.17 -0.19
N LEU A 47 -9.31 -4.00 -0.60
CA LEU A 47 -10.08 -4.96 -1.37
C LEU A 47 -10.59 -4.29 -2.66
N PRO A 48 -10.79 -5.05 -3.76
CA PRO A 48 -11.31 -4.50 -5.02
C PRO A 48 -12.65 -3.80 -4.85
N SER A 49 -12.85 -2.66 -5.52
CA SER A 49 -14.09 -1.88 -5.41
C SER A 49 -15.35 -2.63 -5.87
N ASN A 50 -15.19 -3.61 -6.74
CA ASN A 50 -16.25 -4.46 -7.26
C ASN A 50 -16.44 -5.78 -6.48
N ILE A 51 -15.69 -6.01 -5.39
CA ILE A 51 -15.89 -7.20 -4.57
C ILE A 51 -17.28 -7.17 -3.92
N ALA A 52 -17.95 -8.31 -3.90
CA ALA A 52 -19.21 -8.44 -3.18
C ALA A 52 -18.97 -8.32 -1.68
N ILE A 53 -19.90 -7.69 -0.96
CA ILE A 53 -19.84 -7.61 0.51
C ILE A 53 -20.27 -8.98 1.06
N GLY A 54 -19.27 -9.82 1.32
CA GLY A 54 -19.45 -11.16 1.86
C GLY A 54 -19.81 -11.17 3.35
N ASN A 55 -19.60 -12.32 4.00
CA ASN A 55 -19.78 -12.53 5.42
C ASN A 55 -18.46 -12.99 6.09
N THR A 56 -18.50 -13.33 7.37
CA THR A 56 -17.31 -13.79 8.11
C THR A 56 -16.67 -15.04 7.50
N GLU A 57 -17.47 -15.93 6.91
CA GLU A 57 -16.99 -17.17 6.31
C GLU A 57 -16.29 -16.93 4.96
N THR A 58 -16.84 -16.04 4.13
CA THR A 58 -16.21 -15.69 2.85
C THR A 58 -14.96 -14.82 3.05
N LEU A 59 -14.91 -14.02 4.13
CA LEU A 59 -13.82 -13.09 4.41
C LEU A 59 -12.45 -13.79 4.48
N PHE A 60 -12.41 -15.02 5.00
CA PHE A 60 -11.24 -15.89 4.96
C PHE A 60 -10.62 -15.99 3.55
N HIS A 61 -11.43 -16.38 2.57
CA HIS A 61 -10.99 -16.57 1.20
C HIS A 61 -10.69 -15.23 0.53
N ASP A 62 -11.53 -14.22 0.77
CA ASP A 62 -11.39 -12.92 0.10
C ASP A 62 -10.12 -12.19 0.54
N LEU A 63 -9.72 -12.29 1.82
CA LEU A 63 -8.44 -11.74 2.28
C LEU A 63 -7.26 -12.47 1.60
N GLU A 64 -7.26 -13.80 1.59
CA GLU A 64 -6.20 -14.63 0.99
C GLU A 64 -6.04 -14.34 -0.51
N SER A 65 -7.15 -14.28 -1.25
CA SER A 65 -7.17 -14.00 -2.68
C SER A 65 -6.71 -12.59 -3.02
N ASN A 66 -6.68 -11.67 -2.05
CA ASN A 66 -6.25 -10.28 -2.21
C ASN A 66 -4.92 -9.99 -1.49
N GLY A 67 -4.08 -11.01 -1.30
CA GLY A 67 -2.68 -10.84 -0.89
C GLY A 67 -2.47 -10.63 0.61
N TRP A 68 -3.52 -10.80 1.43
CA TRP A 68 -3.37 -10.84 2.88
C TRP A 68 -2.72 -12.15 3.30
N THR A 69 -1.91 -12.09 4.36
CA THR A 69 -1.16 -13.25 4.84
C THR A 69 -1.60 -13.64 6.24
N GLN A 70 -1.85 -14.93 6.47
CA GLN A 70 -2.23 -15.40 7.80
C GLN A 70 -1.04 -15.25 8.77
N VAL A 71 -1.26 -14.56 9.88
CA VAL A 71 -0.30 -14.45 10.98
C VAL A 71 -0.22 -15.79 11.71
N ARG A 72 1.00 -16.25 11.94
CA ARG A 72 1.26 -17.48 12.71
C ARG A 72 1.43 -17.13 14.19
N PRO A 73 0.92 -17.97 15.10
CA PRO A 73 1.24 -17.82 16.50
C PRO A 73 2.73 -18.03 16.72
N ASP A 74 3.28 -17.34 17.73
CA ASP A 74 4.63 -17.56 18.20
C ASP A 74 4.75 -18.88 18.99
N ALA A 75 5.96 -19.17 19.50
CA ALA A 75 6.23 -20.40 20.25
C ALA A 75 5.40 -20.55 21.54
N SER A 76 4.84 -19.46 22.07
CA SER A 76 3.95 -19.47 23.24
C SER A 76 2.47 -19.67 22.88
N GLY A 77 2.14 -19.71 21.59
CA GLY A 77 0.76 -19.78 21.10
C GLY A 77 0.09 -18.41 20.95
N ASN A 78 0.80 -17.31 21.29
CA ASN A 78 0.29 -15.96 21.15
C ASN A 78 0.44 -15.47 19.72
N TYR A 79 -0.53 -14.73 19.22
CA TYR A 79 -0.43 -14.11 17.91
C TYR A 79 0.26 -12.74 18.05
N PRO A 80 1.34 -12.47 17.30
CA PRO A 80 1.98 -11.16 17.27
C PRO A 80 1.16 -10.20 16.39
N ALA A 81 -0.06 -9.91 16.83
CA ALA A 81 -0.99 -9.02 16.18
C ALA A 81 -0.43 -7.59 16.12
N ARG A 82 -0.80 -6.87 15.07
CA ARG A 82 -0.37 -5.49 14.82
C ARG A 82 -1.57 -4.66 14.39
N ARG A 83 -1.45 -3.34 14.54
CA ARG A 83 -2.41 -2.39 13.97
C ARG A 83 -2.68 -2.73 12.49
N GLY A 84 -3.96 -2.81 12.15
CA GLY A 84 -4.42 -3.12 10.79
C GLY A 84 -4.56 -4.60 10.46
N ASP A 85 -4.08 -5.50 11.31
CA ASP A 85 -4.38 -6.92 11.14
C ASP A 85 -5.89 -7.15 11.31
N VAL A 86 -6.48 -7.97 10.45
CA VAL A 86 -7.90 -8.38 10.53
C VAL A 86 -7.99 -9.68 11.30
N PHE A 87 -8.75 -9.71 12.39
CA PHE A 87 -9.02 -10.95 13.12
C PHE A 87 -10.35 -11.55 12.65
N ILE A 88 -10.42 -12.88 12.66
CA ILE A 88 -11.63 -13.65 12.45
C ILE A 88 -11.73 -14.67 13.57
N TRP A 89 -12.80 -14.55 14.36
CA TRP A 89 -13.19 -15.50 15.39
C TRP A 89 -14.14 -16.55 14.82
N GLY A 90 -13.93 -17.79 15.24
CA GLY A 90 -14.61 -18.98 14.78
C GLY A 90 -13.74 -19.85 13.88
N ARG A 91 -14.12 -21.12 13.75
CA ARG A 91 -13.41 -22.08 12.90
C ARG A 91 -13.92 -21.96 11.46
N ARG A 92 -13.02 -21.76 10.49
CA ARG A 92 -13.35 -21.80 9.04
C ARG A 92 -14.22 -23.02 8.72
N GLY A 93 -15.27 -22.80 7.95
CA GLY A 93 -16.36 -23.72 7.64
C GLY A 93 -17.56 -23.63 8.59
N TYR A 94 -17.43 -22.90 9.70
CA TYR A 94 -18.42 -22.84 10.78
C TYR A 94 -18.65 -21.41 11.31
N THR A 95 -18.30 -20.38 10.54
CA THR A 95 -18.40 -18.97 10.97
C THR A 95 -19.62 -18.24 10.41
N ASN A 96 -20.57 -18.98 9.81
CA ASN A 96 -21.81 -18.42 9.28
C ASN A 96 -22.74 -17.90 10.39
N GLY A 97 -23.49 -16.84 10.07
CA GLY A 97 -24.45 -16.26 10.99
C GLY A 97 -23.76 -15.71 12.25
N ALA A 98 -24.33 -16.00 13.42
CA ALA A 98 -23.81 -15.55 14.71
C ALA A 98 -22.59 -16.37 15.21
N ALA A 99 -22.19 -17.42 14.49
CA ALA A 99 -21.10 -18.30 14.91
C ALA A 99 -19.69 -17.73 14.61
N GLY A 100 -19.62 -16.64 13.84
CA GLY A 100 -18.38 -15.94 13.51
C GLY A 100 -18.41 -14.47 13.91
N HIS A 101 -17.24 -13.91 14.17
CA HIS A 101 -17.07 -12.48 14.43
C HIS A 101 -15.74 -11.98 13.87
N THR A 102 -15.66 -10.70 13.49
CA THR A 102 -14.46 -10.13 12.87
C THR A 102 -14.35 -8.63 13.14
N GLY A 103 -13.14 -8.09 12.98
CA GLY A 103 -12.80 -6.69 13.14
C GLY A 103 -11.34 -6.45 12.78
N ILE A 104 -10.84 -5.26 13.08
CA ILE A 104 -9.48 -4.83 12.78
C ILE A 104 -8.77 -4.53 14.10
N PHE A 105 -7.53 -4.96 14.27
CA PHE A 105 -6.68 -4.49 15.36
C PHE A 105 -6.44 -2.98 15.19
N TYR A 106 -6.91 -2.23 16.18
CA TYR A 106 -6.86 -0.78 16.22
C TYR A 106 -5.47 -0.28 16.53
N ASP A 107 -4.69 -0.99 17.35
CA ASP A 107 -3.32 -0.62 17.70
C ASP A 107 -2.43 -1.87 17.86
N ASP A 108 -1.18 -1.65 18.25
CA ASP A 108 -0.22 -2.70 18.58
C ASP A 108 -0.31 -3.16 20.07
N HIS A 109 -1.38 -2.79 20.78
CA HIS A 109 -1.56 -3.00 22.22
C HIS A 109 -2.86 -3.77 22.54
N ASP A 110 -3.25 -4.70 21.67
CA ASP A 110 -4.43 -5.56 21.83
C ASP A 110 -5.77 -4.79 21.86
N THR A 111 -5.87 -3.62 21.23
CA THR A 111 -7.15 -2.94 21.02
C THR A 111 -7.71 -3.30 19.64
N ILE A 112 -9.02 -3.51 19.54
CA ILE A 112 -9.73 -3.75 18.28
C ILE A 112 -10.80 -2.70 18.01
N ILE A 113 -11.07 -2.46 16.72
CA ILE A 113 -12.23 -1.74 16.22
C ILE A 113 -13.12 -2.70 15.43
N HIS A 114 -14.40 -2.77 15.79
CA HIS A 114 -15.32 -3.73 15.20
C HIS A 114 -16.78 -3.28 15.32
N CYS A 115 -17.64 -3.73 14.41
CA CYS A 115 -19.09 -3.59 14.54
C CYS A 115 -19.66 -4.81 15.28
N ASN A 116 -20.37 -4.62 16.39
CA ASN A 116 -20.86 -5.73 17.21
C ASN A 116 -22.22 -5.45 17.86
N ALA A 117 -22.90 -6.54 18.19
CA ALA A 117 -24.22 -6.51 18.83
C ALA A 117 -24.18 -5.94 20.26
N GLY A 118 -23.15 -6.28 21.05
CA GLY A 118 -23.04 -5.89 22.46
C GLY A 118 -22.99 -4.37 22.69
N HIS A 119 -22.41 -3.64 21.74
CA HIS A 119 -22.34 -2.18 21.74
C HIS A 119 -23.28 -1.51 20.73
N ASN A 120 -24.13 -2.30 20.05
CA ASN A 120 -25.05 -1.86 19.01
C ASN A 120 -24.43 -0.91 17.98
N GLY A 121 -23.32 -1.33 17.36
CA GLY A 121 -22.65 -0.54 16.33
C GLY A 121 -21.14 -0.74 16.34
N ILE A 122 -20.42 0.22 15.75
CA ILE A 122 -18.96 0.23 15.77
C ILE A 122 -18.46 0.74 17.12
N SER A 123 -17.53 0.00 17.72
CA SER A 123 -16.88 0.33 18.99
C SER A 123 -15.41 -0.07 18.96
N ILE A 124 -14.66 0.44 19.95
CA ILE A 124 -13.24 0.18 20.16
C ILE A 124 -13.12 -0.44 21.54
N ASN A 125 -12.54 -1.64 21.63
CA ASN A 125 -12.47 -2.41 22.87
C ASN A 125 -11.15 -3.19 22.95
N PRO A 126 -10.69 -3.56 24.17
CA PRO A 126 -9.60 -4.53 24.31
C PRO A 126 -10.01 -5.89 23.75
N HIS A 127 -9.20 -6.45 22.86
CA HIS A 127 -9.50 -7.68 22.14
C HIS A 127 -9.66 -8.87 23.10
N ASP A 128 -8.69 -9.12 23.98
CA ASP A 128 -8.72 -10.29 24.86
C ASP A 128 -9.92 -10.27 25.82
N THR A 129 -10.37 -9.07 26.22
CA THR A 129 -11.58 -8.90 27.03
C THR A 129 -12.83 -9.33 26.27
N ILE A 130 -13.04 -8.80 25.05
CA ILE A 130 -14.21 -9.17 24.24
C ILE A 130 -14.12 -10.62 23.79
N TRP A 131 -12.93 -11.11 23.44
CA TRP A 131 -12.69 -12.49 23.06
C TRP A 131 -13.07 -13.46 24.18
N SER A 132 -12.66 -13.17 25.43
CA SER A 132 -13.06 -13.95 26.61
C SER A 132 -14.58 -13.92 26.84
N TYR A 133 -15.22 -12.76 26.71
CA TYR A 133 -16.69 -12.66 26.83
C TYR A 133 -17.45 -13.46 25.76
N ASN A 134 -16.83 -13.75 24.62
CA ASN A 134 -17.40 -14.58 23.56
C ASN A 134 -17.02 -16.07 23.69
N GLY A 135 -16.46 -16.48 24.83
CA GLY A 135 -16.10 -17.87 25.10
C GLY A 135 -14.78 -18.30 24.49
N SER A 136 -13.89 -17.35 24.21
CA SER A 136 -12.55 -17.59 23.64
C SER A 136 -12.56 -18.46 22.37
N PRO A 137 -13.34 -18.08 21.33
CA PRO A 137 -13.44 -18.85 20.09
C PRO A 137 -12.07 -18.98 19.40
N ALA A 138 -11.93 -20.00 18.54
CA ALA A 138 -10.74 -20.11 17.69
C ALA A 138 -10.51 -18.82 16.90
N ILE A 139 -9.25 -18.41 16.75
CA ILE A 139 -8.89 -17.15 16.10
C ILE A 139 -7.98 -17.39 14.90
N THR A 140 -8.24 -16.63 13.84
CA THR A 140 -7.34 -16.48 12.68
C THR A 140 -7.07 -14.99 12.50
N ILE A 141 -5.81 -14.62 12.27
CA ILE A 141 -5.43 -13.23 12.04
C ILE A 141 -4.78 -13.12 10.66
N TYR A 142 -5.19 -12.10 9.91
CA TYR A 142 -4.65 -11.77 8.59
C TYR A 142 -3.95 -10.43 8.63
N ARG A 143 -2.72 -10.42 8.11
CA ARG A 143 -1.90 -9.22 7.96
C ARG A 143 -2.08 -8.62 6.57
N PRO A 144 -2.27 -7.29 6.47
CA PRO A 144 -2.39 -6.63 5.18
C PRO A 144 -1.15 -6.83 4.31
N PRO A 145 -1.31 -6.83 2.97
CA PRO A 145 -0.17 -6.79 2.07
C PRO A 145 0.66 -5.53 2.35
N ALA A 146 1.98 -5.63 2.17
CA ALA A 146 2.86 -4.48 2.28
C ALA A 146 2.38 -3.38 1.31
N GLU A 147 2.23 -2.16 1.81
CA GLU A 147 1.89 -1.04 0.95
C GLU A 147 3.06 -0.77 0.01
N VAL A 148 2.82 -1.07 -1.27
CA VAL A 148 3.75 -0.74 -2.32
C VAL A 148 3.45 0.69 -2.74
N ASN A 149 4.40 1.60 -2.55
CA ASN A 149 4.29 2.94 -3.12
C ASN A 149 4.43 2.83 -4.65
N GLU A 150 3.30 2.77 -5.35
CA GLU A 150 3.25 2.64 -6.81
C GLU A 150 4.03 3.76 -7.50
N GLU A 151 3.98 5.00 -7.00
CA GLU A 151 4.77 6.11 -7.55
C GLU A 151 6.27 5.85 -7.41
N GLU A 152 6.72 5.34 -6.27
CA GLU A 152 8.14 5.00 -6.07
C GLU A 152 8.57 3.82 -6.96
N VAL A 153 7.72 2.82 -7.14
CA VAL A 153 7.99 1.70 -8.06
C VAL A 153 8.06 2.18 -9.50
N ILE A 154 7.10 2.99 -9.94
CA ILE A 154 7.07 3.60 -11.28
C ILE A 154 8.29 4.51 -11.46
N TYR A 155 8.61 5.35 -10.48
CA TYR A 155 9.76 6.23 -10.50
C TYR A 155 11.07 5.45 -10.65
N ARG A 156 11.25 4.39 -9.85
CA ARG A 156 12.43 3.52 -9.95
C ARG A 156 12.50 2.80 -11.29
N ALA A 157 11.39 2.26 -11.78
CA ALA A 157 11.33 1.60 -13.08
C ALA A 157 11.68 2.57 -14.22
N ALA A 158 11.08 3.77 -14.22
CA ALA A 158 11.35 4.82 -15.19
C ALA A 158 12.80 5.31 -15.13
N LYS A 159 13.34 5.54 -13.92
CA LYS A 159 14.73 5.93 -13.70
C LYS A 159 15.70 4.87 -14.21
N ASN A 160 15.44 3.60 -13.94
CA ASN A 160 16.27 2.50 -14.41
C ASN A 160 16.22 2.37 -15.94
N ALA A 161 15.05 2.51 -16.55
CA ALA A 161 14.90 2.52 -18.00
C ALA A 161 15.65 3.70 -18.64
N MET A 162 15.55 4.90 -18.08
CA MET A 162 16.32 6.06 -18.54
C MET A 162 17.83 5.85 -18.41
N ASN A 163 18.30 5.32 -17.28
CA ASN A 163 19.71 5.00 -17.10
C ASN A 163 20.19 3.98 -18.13
N ALA A 164 19.41 2.93 -18.40
CA ALA A 164 19.74 1.95 -19.44
C ALA A 164 19.91 2.58 -20.83
N ILE A 165 19.07 3.55 -21.19
CA ILE A 165 19.20 4.32 -22.44
C ILE A 165 20.46 5.20 -22.43
N TYR A 166 20.74 5.88 -21.31
CA TYR A 166 21.92 6.75 -21.21
C TYR A 166 23.24 5.98 -21.21
N ASP A 167 23.23 4.77 -20.66
CA ASP A 167 24.38 3.89 -20.53
C ASP A 167 24.56 2.98 -21.77
N GLU A 168 23.59 2.98 -22.69
CA GLU A 168 23.68 2.25 -23.96
C GLU A 168 24.87 2.74 -24.79
N GLY A 169 25.62 1.81 -25.37
CA GLY A 169 26.82 2.09 -26.15
C GLY A 169 26.50 2.81 -27.45
N PHE A 170 26.87 4.09 -27.56
CA PHE A 170 26.68 4.86 -28.78
C PHE A 170 27.81 4.59 -29.79
N ILE A 171 27.48 4.16 -31.02
CA ILE A 171 28.44 3.95 -32.11
C ILE A 171 28.65 5.27 -32.86
N ARG A 172 29.86 5.83 -32.76
CA ARG A 172 30.23 7.15 -33.29
C ARG A 172 30.67 7.08 -34.75
N LYS A 173 30.44 8.15 -35.51
CA LYS A 173 30.96 8.36 -36.88
C LYS A 173 31.51 9.78 -37.02
N GLY A 174 32.72 9.95 -37.55
CA GLY A 174 33.34 11.24 -37.92
C GLY A 174 34.59 11.63 -37.12
N GLU A 175 35.48 12.43 -37.74
CA GLU A 175 36.82 12.78 -37.22
C GLU A 175 36.81 13.47 -35.85
N LEU A 176 35.88 14.40 -35.59
CA LEU A 176 35.82 15.13 -34.32
C LEU A 176 35.47 14.20 -33.14
N ALA A 177 34.57 13.24 -33.37
CA ALA A 177 34.16 12.27 -32.36
C ALA A 177 35.28 11.24 -32.08
N GLU A 178 36.00 10.81 -33.12
CA GLU A 178 37.21 9.99 -32.98
C GLU A 178 38.32 10.74 -32.22
N LYS A 179 38.53 12.02 -32.50
CA LYS A 179 39.53 12.85 -31.80
C LYS A 179 39.19 13.06 -30.33
N ALA A 180 37.92 13.27 -30.00
CA ALA A 180 37.48 13.53 -28.62
C ALA A 180 37.46 12.26 -27.75
N PHE A 181 37.16 11.09 -28.32
CA PHE A 181 36.89 9.89 -27.53
C PHE A 181 37.60 8.60 -27.99
N GLY A 182 38.32 8.63 -29.11
CA GLY A 182 38.99 7.48 -29.70
C GLY A 182 38.05 6.34 -30.09
N ASN A 183 38.61 5.12 -30.15
CA ASN A 183 37.87 3.89 -30.49
C ASN A 183 37.10 3.28 -29.30
N ARG A 184 36.96 4.00 -28.18
CA ARG A 184 36.28 3.48 -26.98
C ARG A 184 34.77 3.64 -27.13
N VAL A 185 33.99 2.63 -26.71
CA VAL A 185 32.54 2.78 -26.55
C VAL A 185 32.29 3.73 -25.36
N THR A 186 31.32 4.62 -25.49
CA THR A 186 30.90 5.53 -24.42
C THR A 186 29.39 5.69 -24.49
N GLY A 187 28.76 5.80 -23.32
CA GLY A 187 27.32 6.01 -23.24
C GLY A 187 26.88 7.35 -23.82
N LEU A 188 25.61 7.44 -24.18
CA LEU A 188 24.97 8.66 -24.70
C LEU A 188 25.20 9.86 -23.78
N ARG A 189 25.22 9.63 -22.46
CA ARG A 189 25.51 10.67 -21.45
C ARG A 189 26.86 11.36 -21.65
N GLY A 190 27.91 10.60 -21.97
CA GLY A 190 29.23 11.16 -22.22
C GLY A 190 29.28 12.04 -23.47
N VAL A 191 28.48 11.69 -24.49
CA VAL A 191 28.35 12.48 -25.72
C VAL A 191 27.63 13.79 -25.46
N ILE A 192 26.51 13.76 -24.72
CA ILE A 192 25.75 14.97 -24.36
C ILE A 192 26.61 15.95 -23.55
N HIS A 193 27.31 15.47 -22.52
CA HIS A 193 28.18 16.32 -21.70
C HIS A 193 29.30 16.99 -22.52
N TRP A 194 29.89 16.27 -23.48
CA TRP A 194 30.92 16.85 -24.34
C TRP A 194 30.34 17.92 -25.29
N PHE A 195 29.15 17.68 -25.85
CA PHE A 195 28.47 18.66 -26.70
C PHE A 195 28.17 19.94 -25.93
N ASP A 196 27.63 19.83 -24.71
CA ASP A 196 27.31 20.96 -23.85
C ASP A 196 28.56 21.80 -23.51
N ASN A 197 29.65 21.13 -23.11
CA ASN A 197 30.93 21.80 -22.88
C ASN A 197 31.49 22.47 -24.14
N SER A 198 31.30 21.86 -25.32
CA SER A 198 31.75 22.43 -26.59
C SER A 198 30.97 23.69 -26.96
N MET A 199 29.67 23.72 -26.67
CA MET A 199 28.82 24.90 -26.88
C MET A 199 29.18 26.04 -25.92
N LEU A 200 29.44 25.74 -24.64
CA LEU A 200 29.92 26.73 -23.68
C LEU A 200 31.27 27.33 -24.10
N TYR A 201 32.20 26.49 -24.57
CA TYR A 201 33.48 26.96 -25.08
C TYR A 201 33.30 27.86 -26.32
N LEU A 202 32.41 27.49 -27.24
CA LEU A 202 32.10 28.32 -28.41
C LEU A 202 31.55 29.69 -28.00
N GLN A 203 30.63 29.73 -27.05
CA GLN A 203 30.07 30.98 -26.52
C GLN A 203 31.17 31.89 -25.96
N GLN A 204 32.05 31.35 -25.13
CA GLN A 204 33.16 32.12 -24.55
C GLN A 204 34.08 32.71 -25.63
N ARG A 205 34.36 31.94 -26.69
CA ARG A 205 35.18 32.40 -27.83
C ARG A 205 34.49 33.49 -28.65
N LEU A 206 33.17 33.43 -28.78
CA LEU A 206 32.39 34.49 -29.43
C LEU A 206 32.40 35.78 -28.59
N ASP A 207 32.26 35.68 -27.28
CA ASP A 207 32.33 36.83 -26.37
C ASP A 207 33.72 37.51 -26.41
N GLU A 208 34.79 36.73 -26.47
CA GLU A 208 36.16 37.24 -26.63
C GLU A 208 36.36 37.94 -27.97
N ALA A 209 35.85 37.35 -29.06
CA ALA A 209 35.91 37.97 -30.39
C ALA A 209 35.12 39.27 -30.44
N GLU A 210 33.94 39.31 -29.83
CA GLU A 210 33.12 40.53 -29.76
C GLU A 210 33.84 41.64 -28.98
N LYS A 211 34.48 41.32 -27.85
CA LYS A 211 35.29 42.28 -27.10
C LYS A 211 36.48 42.81 -27.93
N ALA A 212 37.16 41.93 -28.66
CA ALA A 212 38.28 42.32 -29.51
C ALA A 212 37.84 43.25 -30.65
N VAL A 213 36.69 42.96 -31.28
CA VAL A 213 36.11 43.83 -32.32
C VAL A 213 35.69 45.19 -31.76
N ARG A 214 35.10 45.23 -30.56
CA ARG A 214 34.73 46.50 -29.89
C ARG A 214 35.93 47.35 -29.46
N ALA A 215 37.12 46.76 -29.40
CA ALA A 215 38.36 47.45 -29.03
C ALA A 215 39.14 48.02 -30.24
N LEU A 216 38.67 47.75 -31.47
CA LEU A 216 39.15 48.34 -32.72
C LEU A 216 38.37 49.61 -33.05
#